data_AF-A0A847JDB0-F1
#
_entry.id   AF-A0A847JDB0-F1
#
_cell.length_a   1.000
_cell.length_b   1.000
_cell.length_c   1.000
_cell.angle_alpha   90.00
_cell.angle_beta   90.00
_cell.angle_gamma   90.00
#
_symmetry.space_group_name_H-M   'P 1'
#
loop_
_entity.id
_entity.type
_entity.pdbx_description
1 polymer ?
#
loop_
_entity_poly.entity_id
_entity_poly.type
_entity_poly.pdbx_seq_one_letter_code
_entity_poly.pdbx_strand_id
1 'polypeptide(L)'
;MKLSFEGMRSTKAIGARFVGVAVAALISAAAVGSAGAVDFDPPLKRQQVAGKDGAETVCTSFSDVTLIERVDGPTALAPVLVADAKGRCDAPRPGKGVPLDLEGMRYDGRVGPMMIFSQMDAHGAVDIAVAEVILDKKVVFRDAAVGEPLIRKAEIGRSAFLLGYVRGINASCSLHQDSRACWAQLVGEGKIPKEMAGMAPNGSICAESYAKMGAPRDAPSIVTWTNEVEIFPDGHYRRTSQQDFGCLAQP
;
A
#
# COMPACT_ATOMS: atom_id res chain seq x y z
N MET A 1 -49.29 -60.44 49.54
CA MET A 1 -50.02 -59.19 49.82
C MET A 1 -50.23 -58.45 48.51
N LYS A 2 -51.49 -58.17 48.16
CA LYS A 2 -51.89 -57.28 47.05
C LYS A 2 -51.37 -55.86 47.33
N LEU A 3 -51.00 -55.13 46.28
CA LEU A 3 -51.65 -53.87 45.87
C LEU A 3 -51.04 -53.37 44.55
N SER A 4 -51.87 -53.37 43.50
CA SER A 4 -51.77 -52.47 42.35
C SER A 4 -52.04 -51.03 42.79
N PHE A 5 -51.41 -50.05 42.14
CA PHE A 5 -51.93 -48.70 41.85
C PHE A 5 -51.09 -48.20 40.65
N GLU A 6 -51.70 -48.04 39.46
CA GLU A 6 -52.21 -46.74 38.95
C GLU A 6 -51.10 -45.66 38.99
N GLY A 7 -50.59 -45.16 37.87
CA GLY A 7 -51.38 -44.58 36.78
C GLY A 7 -51.85 -43.19 37.17
N MET A 8 -51.37 -42.17 36.44
CA MET A 8 -51.95 -40.84 36.24
C MET A 8 -51.24 -39.62 36.86
N ARG A 9 -51.18 -38.60 36.00
CA ARG A 9 -50.99 -37.13 36.19
C ARG A 9 -49.54 -36.62 36.21
N SER A 10 -49.21 -35.45 35.66
CA SER A 10 -49.85 -34.47 34.77
C SER A 10 -48.89 -33.28 34.67
N THR A 11 -48.99 -32.51 33.58
CA THR A 11 -48.65 -31.07 33.45
C THR A 11 -47.20 -30.58 33.41
N LYS A 12 -46.86 -30.07 32.21
CA LYS A 12 -46.23 -28.78 31.86
C LYS A 12 -44.79 -28.50 32.32
N ALA A 13 -43.90 -28.41 31.32
CA ALA A 13 -42.91 -27.34 31.27
C ALA A 13 -42.65 -26.93 29.82
N ILE A 14 -42.94 -25.66 29.54
CA ILE A 14 -42.71 -24.94 28.29
C ILE A 14 -41.19 -24.73 28.17
N GLY A 15 -40.55 -25.37 27.20
CA GLY A 15 -39.13 -25.18 26.89
C GLY A 15 -38.98 -24.42 25.57
N ALA A 16 -38.81 -23.10 25.67
CA ALA A 16 -38.56 -22.22 24.54
C ALA A 16 -37.29 -22.64 23.78
N ARG A 17 -37.45 -22.98 22.49
CA ARG A 17 -36.32 -23.15 21.57
C ARG A 17 -35.87 -21.77 21.11
N PHE A 18 -34.81 -21.25 21.75
CA PHE A 18 -34.04 -20.14 21.21
C PHE A 18 -33.26 -20.64 19.99
N VAL A 19 -33.72 -20.27 18.80
CA VAL A 19 -32.94 -20.34 17.56
C VAL A 19 -31.91 -19.22 17.62
N GLY A 20 -30.68 -19.55 17.95
CA GLY A 20 -29.55 -18.64 17.88
C GLY A 20 -29.22 -18.33 16.42
N VAL A 21 -29.66 -17.16 15.95
CA VAL A 21 -29.23 -16.59 14.67
C VAL A 21 -27.88 -15.92 14.92
N ALA A 22 -26.79 -16.62 14.59
CA ALA A 22 -25.47 -16.01 14.50
C ALA A 22 -25.45 -15.08 13.28
N VAL A 23 -25.67 -13.78 13.54
CA VAL A 23 -25.48 -12.72 12.54
C VAL A 23 -23.98 -12.58 12.31
N ALA A 24 -23.47 -13.25 11.26
CA ALA A 24 -22.15 -12.97 10.74
C ALA A 24 -22.16 -11.55 10.19
N ALA A 25 -21.56 -10.62 10.94
CA ALA A 25 -21.35 -9.25 10.50
C ALA A 25 -20.39 -9.28 9.29
N LEU A 26 -20.97 -9.15 8.09
CA LEU A 26 -20.26 -8.75 6.89
C LEU A 26 -19.83 -7.29 7.10
N ILE A 27 -18.66 -7.09 7.70
CA ILE A 27 -17.98 -5.80 7.64
C ILE A 27 -17.48 -5.69 6.21
N SER A 28 -18.32 -5.17 5.33
CA SER A 28 -17.87 -4.58 4.08
C SER A 28 -17.00 -3.40 4.45
N ALA A 29 -15.68 -3.61 4.52
CA ALA A 29 -14.74 -2.51 4.52
C ALA A 29 -14.94 -1.75 3.21
N ALA A 30 -15.70 -0.66 3.29
CA ALA A 30 -15.87 0.26 2.19
C ALA A 30 -14.48 0.76 1.82
N ALA A 31 -14.04 0.45 0.60
CA ALA A 31 -12.91 1.12 -0.01
C ALA A 31 -13.24 2.61 -0.01
N VAL A 32 -12.55 3.38 0.84
CA VAL A 32 -12.71 4.83 0.94
C VAL A 32 -12.13 5.43 -0.33
N GLY A 33 -12.96 5.60 -1.35
CA GLY A 33 -12.61 6.28 -2.58
C GLY A 33 -12.48 7.79 -2.32
N SER A 34 -11.25 8.29 -2.32
CA SER A 34 -10.96 9.72 -2.41
C SER A 34 -11.15 10.19 -3.86
N ALA A 35 -11.78 11.35 -4.06
CA ALA A 35 -11.92 11.95 -5.38
C ALA A 35 -10.52 12.23 -5.97
N GLY A 36 -10.22 11.60 -7.11
CA GLY A 36 -8.86 11.42 -7.65
C GLY A 36 -8.45 9.93 -7.77
N ALA A 37 -9.30 9.02 -7.29
CA ALA A 37 -9.06 7.59 -7.24
C ALA A 37 -8.67 6.99 -8.60
N VAL A 38 -7.46 6.44 -8.63
CA VAL A 38 -7.09 5.41 -9.60
C VAL A 38 -8.17 4.32 -9.59
N ASP A 39 -8.65 3.94 -10.77
CA ASP A 39 -9.60 2.84 -10.92
C ASP A 39 -8.85 1.51 -10.88
N PHE A 40 -8.68 1.00 -9.66
CA PHE A 40 -8.02 -0.27 -9.45
C PHE A 40 -8.93 -1.44 -9.82
N ASP A 41 -8.34 -2.49 -10.40
CA ASP A 41 -9.01 -3.74 -10.67
C ASP A 41 -9.61 -4.30 -9.36
N PRO A 42 -10.93 -4.55 -9.30
CA PRO A 42 -11.54 -5.08 -8.10
C PRO A 42 -11.10 -6.54 -7.90
N PRO A 43 -10.68 -6.93 -6.68
CA PRO A 43 -10.40 -8.32 -6.40
C PRO A 43 -11.70 -9.14 -6.46
N LEU A 44 -11.60 -10.39 -6.91
CA LEU A 44 -12.70 -11.35 -6.82
C LEU A 44 -13.04 -11.68 -5.37
N LYS A 45 -12.01 -11.70 -4.52
CA LYS A 45 -12.14 -12.03 -3.10
C LYS A 45 -10.99 -11.44 -2.31
N ARG A 46 -11.29 -10.85 -1.16
CA ARG A 46 -10.29 -10.54 -0.12
C ARG A 46 -10.64 -11.30 1.15
N GLN A 47 -9.69 -12.02 1.73
CA GLN A 47 -9.87 -12.77 2.96
C GLN A 47 -8.73 -12.46 3.93
N GLN A 48 -9.07 -12.36 5.21
CA GLN A 48 -8.11 -12.17 6.29
C GLN A 48 -8.25 -13.34 7.25
N VAL A 49 -7.11 -13.94 7.60
CA VAL A 49 -7.04 -15.09 8.49
C VAL A 49 -6.02 -14.78 9.57
N ALA A 50 -6.46 -14.79 10.82
CA ALA A 50 -5.58 -14.63 11.97
C ALA A 50 -4.56 -15.77 12.01
N GLY A 51 -3.27 -15.43 12.07
CA GLY A 51 -2.20 -16.38 12.28
C GLY A 51 -2.06 -16.74 13.75
N LYS A 52 -1.38 -17.87 14.00
CA LYS A 52 -1.19 -18.40 15.37
C LYS A 52 -0.21 -17.59 16.22
N ASP A 53 0.58 -16.73 15.60
CA ASP A 53 1.63 -15.91 16.21
C ASP A 53 1.27 -14.42 16.26
N GLY A 54 0.00 -14.09 16.10
CA GLY A 54 -0.50 -12.70 16.08
C GLY A 54 -0.34 -11.99 14.74
N ALA A 55 0.41 -12.56 13.79
CA ALA A 55 0.48 -12.05 12.43
C ALA A 55 -0.77 -12.45 11.64
N GLU A 56 -1.36 -11.54 10.88
CA GLU A 56 -2.52 -11.83 10.06
C GLU A 56 -2.09 -12.14 8.62
N THR A 57 -2.77 -13.11 7.99
CA THR A 57 -2.60 -13.39 6.57
C THR A 57 -3.74 -12.75 5.80
N VAL A 58 -3.41 -11.88 4.85
CA VAL A 58 -4.38 -11.28 3.93
C VAL A 58 -4.18 -11.88 2.56
N CYS A 59 -5.23 -12.51 2.02
CA CYS A 59 -5.23 -13.03 0.66
C CYS A 59 -6.15 -12.17 -0.21
N THR A 60 -5.59 -11.61 -1.27
CA THR A 60 -6.31 -10.84 -2.28
C THR A 60 -6.28 -11.60 -3.60
N SER A 61 -7.42 -12.19 -3.97
CA SER A 61 -7.56 -13.04 -5.15
C SER A 61 -8.15 -12.28 -6.32
N PHE A 62 -7.51 -12.42 -7.48
CA PHE A 62 -7.96 -12.02 -8.81
C PHE A 62 -8.25 -13.27 -9.65
N SER A 63 -8.68 -13.10 -10.90
CA SER A 63 -9.01 -14.22 -11.79
C SER A 63 -7.79 -15.08 -12.19
N ASP A 64 -6.59 -14.52 -12.12
CA ASP A 64 -5.33 -15.07 -12.61
C ASP A 64 -4.28 -15.29 -11.50
N VAL A 65 -4.38 -14.59 -10.37
CA VAL A 65 -3.41 -14.66 -9.28
C VAL A 65 -4.06 -14.40 -7.92
N THR A 66 -3.52 -14.99 -6.87
CA THR A 66 -3.78 -14.62 -5.48
C THR A 66 -2.51 -14.02 -4.91
N LEU A 67 -2.60 -12.78 -4.41
CA LEU A 67 -1.59 -12.16 -3.59
C LEU A 67 -1.81 -12.59 -2.14
N ILE A 68 -0.76 -13.07 -1.46
CA ILE A 68 -0.79 -13.42 -0.04
C ILE A 68 0.19 -12.50 0.68
N GLU A 69 -0.35 -11.68 1.59
CA GLU A 69 0.40 -10.76 2.45
C GLU A 69 0.37 -11.29 3.88
N ARG A 70 1.46 -11.04 4.63
CA ARG A 70 1.49 -11.26 6.08
C ARG A 70 1.68 -9.92 6.77
N VAL A 71 0.66 -9.46 7.46
CA VAL A 71 0.60 -8.14 8.12
C VAL A 71 0.68 -8.29 9.63
N ASP A 72 1.05 -7.21 10.32
CA ASP A 72 0.95 -7.03 11.77
C ASP A 72 1.70 -8.04 12.67
N GLY A 73 2.71 -8.71 12.12
CA GLY A 73 3.64 -9.56 12.88
C GLY A 73 5.01 -8.89 13.13
N PRO A 74 5.81 -9.37 14.09
CA PRO A 74 7.19 -8.90 14.30
C PRO A 74 8.10 -9.15 13.08
N THR A 75 7.63 -9.93 12.11
CA THR A 75 8.27 -10.21 10.83
C THR A 75 7.27 -9.98 9.69
N ALA A 76 7.22 -8.75 9.17
CA ALA A 76 6.60 -8.53 7.86
C ALA A 76 7.37 -9.36 6.84
N LEU A 77 6.70 -10.33 6.22
CA LEU A 77 7.29 -11.20 5.21
C LEU A 77 7.02 -10.62 3.81
N ALA A 78 7.86 -10.99 2.85
CA ALA A 78 7.63 -10.74 1.44
C ALA A 78 6.21 -11.18 1.04
N PRO A 79 5.43 -10.33 0.36
CA PRO A 79 4.20 -10.73 -0.31
C PRO A 79 4.49 -11.85 -1.32
N VAL A 80 3.58 -12.81 -1.43
CA VAL A 80 3.75 -13.98 -2.30
C VAL A 80 2.63 -14.07 -3.33
N LEU A 81 3.00 -14.23 -4.60
CA LEU A 81 2.07 -14.47 -5.70
C LEU A 81 1.85 -15.96 -5.93
N VAL A 82 0.59 -16.39 -5.91
CA VAL A 82 0.19 -17.77 -6.18
C VAL A 82 -0.74 -17.78 -7.39
N ALA A 83 -0.45 -18.61 -8.41
CA ALA A 83 -1.24 -18.68 -9.64
C ALA A 83 -2.65 -19.28 -9.46
N ASP A 84 -2.95 -19.85 -8.29
CA ASP A 84 -4.25 -20.45 -7.99
C ASP A 84 -5.19 -19.45 -7.31
N ALA A 85 -6.09 -18.85 -8.11
CA ALA A 85 -7.16 -17.97 -7.65
C ALA A 85 -8.18 -18.65 -6.71
N LYS A 86 -8.21 -19.99 -6.67
CA LYS A 86 -9.16 -20.79 -5.87
C LYS A 86 -8.52 -21.39 -4.62
N GLY A 87 -7.25 -21.08 -4.36
CA GLY A 87 -6.50 -21.57 -3.22
C GLY A 87 -7.16 -21.18 -1.89
N ARG A 88 -6.93 -21.99 -0.85
CA ARG A 88 -7.29 -21.60 0.53
C ARG A 88 -6.42 -20.42 0.95
N CYS A 89 -7.03 -19.44 1.61
CA CYS A 89 -6.28 -18.38 2.25
C CYS A 89 -5.57 -18.92 3.49
N ASP A 90 -4.29 -19.22 3.33
CA ASP A 90 -3.39 -19.70 4.37
C ASP A 90 -2.08 -18.90 4.29
N ALA A 91 -1.30 -18.90 5.37
CA ALA A 91 0.03 -18.29 5.35
C ALA A 91 0.91 -18.84 4.19
N PRO A 92 1.77 -18.00 3.59
CA PRO A 92 2.70 -18.45 2.55
C PRO A 92 3.54 -19.64 3.04
N ARG A 93 3.70 -20.67 2.21
CA ARG A 93 4.55 -21.83 2.52
C ARG A 93 5.79 -21.81 1.63
N PRO A 94 6.97 -22.24 2.14
CA PRO A 94 8.16 -22.36 1.30
C PRO A 94 7.88 -23.18 0.03
N GLY A 95 8.33 -22.66 -1.12
CA GLY A 95 8.15 -23.32 -2.42
C GLY A 95 6.74 -23.22 -3.02
N LYS A 96 5.80 -22.51 -2.38
CA LYS A 96 4.49 -22.20 -2.97
C LYS A 96 4.43 -20.74 -3.39
N GLY A 97 4.36 -20.52 -4.71
CA GLY A 97 4.26 -19.18 -5.29
C GLY A 97 5.61 -18.52 -5.52
N VAL A 98 5.57 -17.25 -5.93
CA VAL A 98 6.74 -16.41 -6.18
C VAL A 98 6.76 -15.30 -5.15
N PRO A 99 7.79 -15.22 -4.28
CA PRO A 99 7.93 -14.10 -3.36
C PRO A 99 8.33 -12.84 -4.13
N LEU A 100 7.73 -11.72 -3.79
CA LEU A 100 8.13 -10.40 -4.26
C LEU A 100 9.09 -9.80 -3.22
N ASP A 101 10.22 -9.27 -3.68
CA ASP A 101 11.15 -8.47 -2.89
C ASP A 101 10.44 -7.18 -2.46
N LEU A 102 9.57 -7.23 -1.46
CA LEU A 102 8.67 -6.15 -1.02
C LEU A 102 8.36 -6.29 0.48
N GLU A 103 9.30 -6.85 1.24
CA GLU A 103 9.23 -6.95 2.69
C GLU A 103 8.89 -5.59 3.31
N GLY A 104 7.89 -5.55 4.20
CA GLY A 104 7.47 -4.32 4.87
C GLY A 104 6.58 -3.38 4.05
N MET A 105 6.30 -3.70 2.77
CA MET A 105 5.37 -2.94 1.94
C MET A 105 3.98 -3.60 1.96
N ARG A 106 2.94 -2.77 1.90
CA ARG A 106 1.53 -3.16 1.84
C ARG A 106 1.01 -2.99 0.42
N TYR A 107 0.13 -3.89 -0.01
CA TYR A 107 -0.60 -3.77 -1.26
C TYR A 107 -1.61 -2.62 -1.24
N ASP A 108 -1.53 -1.74 -2.24
CA ASP A 108 -2.46 -0.61 -2.41
C ASP A 108 -3.51 -0.88 -3.49
N GLY A 109 -3.13 -1.54 -4.59
CA GLY A 109 -4.03 -1.73 -5.72
C GLY A 109 -3.38 -2.39 -6.93
N ARG A 110 -4.21 -2.74 -7.92
CA ARG A 110 -3.80 -3.44 -9.15
C ARG A 110 -4.41 -2.76 -10.36
N VAL A 111 -3.65 -2.70 -11.44
CA VAL A 111 -4.14 -2.28 -12.76
C VAL A 111 -3.53 -3.21 -13.81
N GLY A 112 -4.34 -4.03 -14.47
CA GLY A 112 -3.91 -5.01 -15.46
C GLY A 112 -2.89 -6.00 -14.86
N PRO A 113 -1.69 -6.19 -15.45
CA PRO A 113 -0.65 -7.06 -14.89
C PRO A 113 0.17 -6.41 -13.76
N MET A 114 -0.13 -5.18 -13.35
CA MET A 114 0.70 -4.43 -12.41
C MET A 114 0.04 -4.32 -11.04
N MET A 115 0.77 -4.65 -9.98
CA MET A 115 0.37 -4.42 -8.59
C MET A 115 1.24 -3.33 -7.96
N ILE A 116 0.61 -2.40 -7.24
CA ILE A 116 1.25 -1.28 -6.57
C ILE A 116 1.29 -1.54 -5.07
N PHE A 117 2.43 -1.22 -4.46
CA PHE A 117 2.68 -1.38 -3.04
C PHE A 117 3.27 -0.10 -2.46
N SER A 118 2.99 0.18 -1.19
CA SER A 118 3.64 1.26 -0.44
C SER A 118 4.06 0.81 0.95
N GLN A 119 5.09 1.46 1.50
CA GLN A 119 5.46 1.33 2.90
C GLN A 119 4.87 2.48 3.71
N MET A 120 4.69 2.31 5.02
CA MET A 120 4.47 3.44 5.92
C MET A 120 5.82 4.05 6.32
N ASP A 121 5.97 5.36 6.17
CA ASP A 121 7.11 6.13 6.70
C ASP A 121 6.60 7.21 7.67
N ALA A 122 7.13 7.20 8.88
CA ALA A 122 6.84 8.22 9.89
C ALA A 122 7.45 9.59 9.55
N HIS A 123 8.48 9.62 8.70
CA HIS A 123 9.21 10.83 8.31
C HIS A 123 8.60 11.55 7.10
N GLY A 124 7.57 10.95 6.46
CA GLY A 124 6.69 11.61 5.50
C GLY A 124 6.76 11.09 4.07
N ALA A 125 7.95 10.99 3.45
CA ALA A 125 8.08 10.41 2.11
C ALA A 125 8.11 8.87 2.19
N VAL A 126 7.10 8.23 1.62
CA VAL A 126 6.91 6.77 1.69
C VAL A 126 7.46 6.06 0.47
N ASP A 127 8.07 4.90 0.67
CA ASP A 127 8.50 4.07 -0.46
C ASP A 127 7.29 3.48 -1.19
N ILE A 128 7.35 3.51 -2.52
CA ILE A 128 6.40 2.86 -3.43
C ILE A 128 7.12 1.88 -4.34
N ALA A 129 6.41 0.83 -4.74
CA ALA A 129 6.91 -0.15 -5.67
C ALA A 129 5.81 -0.66 -6.60
N VAL A 130 6.22 -1.11 -7.78
CA VAL A 130 5.33 -1.79 -8.75
C VAL A 130 5.91 -3.16 -9.07
N ALA A 131 5.07 -4.18 -8.98
CA ALA A 131 5.39 -5.53 -9.41
C ALA A 131 4.55 -5.92 -10.63
N GLU A 132 5.18 -6.55 -11.61
CA GLU A 132 4.50 -7.24 -12.71
C GLU A 132 4.17 -8.66 -12.23
N VAL A 133 2.93 -9.11 -12.40
CA VAL A 133 2.41 -10.31 -11.70
C VAL A 133 1.99 -11.46 -12.60
N ILE A 134 2.11 -11.31 -13.93
CA ILE A 134 1.71 -12.32 -14.91
C ILE A 134 2.94 -13.02 -15.51
N LEU A 135 3.84 -12.25 -16.12
CA LEU A 135 4.95 -12.77 -16.92
C LEU A 135 6.14 -13.19 -16.04
N ASP A 136 6.77 -12.22 -15.41
CA ASP A 136 8.05 -12.39 -14.71
C ASP A 136 7.88 -12.44 -13.20
N LYS A 137 6.73 -11.99 -12.67
CA LYS A 137 6.39 -12.03 -11.24
C LYS A 137 7.48 -11.37 -10.39
N LYS A 138 7.90 -10.18 -10.79
CA LYS A 138 9.03 -9.45 -10.21
C LYS A 138 8.67 -7.98 -9.95
N VAL A 139 9.42 -7.37 -9.05
CA VAL A 139 9.40 -5.91 -8.88
C VAL A 139 10.07 -5.26 -10.09
N VAL A 140 9.37 -4.35 -10.74
CA VAL A 140 9.82 -3.66 -11.96
C VAL A 140 10.10 -2.18 -11.72
N PHE A 141 9.63 -1.63 -10.60
CA PHE A 141 9.84 -0.21 -10.29
C PHE A 141 9.85 0.02 -8.78
N ARG A 142 10.68 0.96 -8.34
CA ARG A 142 10.71 1.51 -6.98
C ARG A 142 10.98 3.00 -7.03
N ASP A 143 10.31 3.75 -6.17
CA ASP A 143 10.62 5.16 -5.91
C ASP A 143 10.03 5.56 -4.55
N ALA A 144 10.10 6.84 -4.20
CA ALA A 144 9.43 7.40 -3.03
C ALA A 144 8.35 8.40 -3.43
N ALA A 145 7.24 8.41 -2.70
CA ALA A 145 6.09 9.28 -2.92
C ALA A 145 5.63 9.95 -1.63
N VAL A 146 4.76 10.96 -1.74
CA VAL A 146 4.21 11.68 -0.59
C VAL A 146 2.79 12.17 -0.85
N GLY A 147 2.02 12.30 0.22
CA GLY A 147 0.67 12.87 0.20
C GLY A 147 -0.45 11.85 0.09
N GLU A 148 -1.68 12.37 0.12
CA GLU A 148 -2.93 11.61 0.16
C GLU A 148 -3.86 12.17 -0.95
N PRO A 149 -4.26 11.38 -1.97
CA PRO A 149 -3.84 10.00 -2.22
C PRO A 149 -2.38 9.92 -2.68
N LEU A 150 -1.73 8.81 -2.34
CA LEU A 150 -0.32 8.58 -2.68
C LEU A 150 -0.11 8.41 -4.18
N ILE A 151 -1.01 7.66 -4.83
CA ILE A 151 -1.03 7.43 -6.26
C ILE A 151 -2.14 8.29 -6.87
N ARG A 152 -1.76 9.15 -7.83
CA ARG A 152 -2.68 10.08 -8.53
C ARG A 152 -3.13 9.53 -9.89
N LYS A 153 -2.36 8.61 -10.46
CA LYS A 153 -2.63 8.00 -11.75
C LYS A 153 -2.03 6.60 -11.81
N ALA A 154 -2.79 5.62 -12.25
CA ALA A 154 -2.27 4.33 -12.68
C ALA A 154 -3.13 3.77 -13.80
N GLU A 155 -2.54 3.48 -14.97
CA GLU A 155 -3.27 2.96 -16.13
C GLU A 155 -2.36 2.15 -17.06
N ILE A 156 -2.93 1.21 -17.82
CA ILE A 156 -2.20 0.52 -18.88
C ILE A 156 -2.22 1.39 -20.14
N GLY A 157 -1.05 1.94 -20.49
CA GLY A 157 -0.82 2.59 -21.77
C GLY A 157 -0.62 1.58 -22.90
N ARG A 158 -0.33 2.08 -24.11
CA ARG A 158 -0.18 1.21 -25.30
C ARG A 158 1.02 0.25 -25.20
N SER A 159 2.09 0.65 -24.55
CA SER A 159 3.36 -0.09 -24.48
C SER A 159 3.98 -0.14 -23.09
N ALA A 160 3.41 0.59 -22.13
CA ALA A 160 3.94 0.75 -20.80
C ALA A 160 2.81 0.96 -19.81
N PHE A 161 3.05 0.60 -18.55
CA PHE A 161 2.23 1.01 -17.43
C PHE A 161 2.55 2.47 -17.06
N LEU A 162 1.53 3.29 -16.93
CA LEU A 162 1.67 4.71 -16.61
C LEU A 162 1.36 4.90 -15.13
N LEU A 163 2.30 5.46 -14.37
CA LEU A 163 2.15 5.74 -12.95
C LEU A 163 2.42 7.22 -12.68
N GLY A 164 1.51 7.89 -11.98
CA GLY A 164 1.64 9.29 -11.58
C GLY A 164 1.46 9.45 -10.07
N TYR A 165 2.38 10.20 -9.46
CA TYR A 165 2.45 10.43 -8.01
C TYR A 165 3.20 11.73 -7.73
N VAL A 166 3.15 12.21 -6.48
CA VAL A 166 4.09 13.24 -6.03
C VAL A 166 5.29 12.53 -5.45
N ARG A 167 6.45 12.71 -6.07
CA ARG A 167 7.70 12.20 -5.53
C ARG A 167 8.08 12.99 -4.28
N GLY A 168 8.56 12.29 -3.25
CA GLY A 168 9.06 12.90 -2.02
C GLY A 168 10.49 12.43 -1.72
N ILE A 169 11.35 13.33 -1.28
CA ILE A 169 12.68 13.00 -0.75
C ILE A 169 12.81 13.58 0.65
N ASN A 170 13.08 12.73 1.64
CA ASN A 170 13.52 13.17 2.96
C ASN A 170 14.97 13.70 2.85
N ALA A 171 15.14 15.02 2.77
CA ALA A 171 16.44 15.67 2.75
C ALA A 171 16.97 15.87 4.18
N SER A 172 18.28 15.67 4.40
CA SER A 172 18.91 16.00 5.69
C SER A 172 19.21 17.49 5.86
N CYS A 173 19.01 18.29 4.80
CA CYS A 173 19.22 19.72 4.72
C CYS A 173 17.90 20.49 4.64
N SER A 174 17.96 21.80 4.89
CA SER A 174 16.80 22.70 4.76
C SER A 174 16.80 23.42 3.41
N LEU A 175 15.75 23.16 2.60
CA LEU A 175 15.46 24.00 1.43
C LEU A 175 15.05 25.41 1.84
N HIS A 176 14.45 25.59 3.02
CA HIS A 176 13.97 26.88 3.48
C HIS A 176 15.09 27.83 3.92
N GLN A 177 16.19 27.28 4.45
CA GLN A 177 17.38 28.03 4.83
C GLN A 177 18.29 28.29 3.63
N ASP A 178 18.68 27.23 2.91
CA ASP A 178 19.58 27.32 1.77
C ASP A 178 19.19 26.32 0.67
N SER A 179 18.21 26.73 -0.13
CA SER A 179 17.71 25.93 -1.26
C SER A 179 18.79 25.48 -2.25
N ARG A 180 19.79 26.32 -2.56
CA ARG A 180 20.81 25.99 -3.56
C ARG A 180 21.80 24.96 -3.02
N ALA A 181 22.29 25.16 -1.81
CA ALA A 181 23.20 24.21 -1.19
C ALA A 181 22.51 22.86 -0.97
N CYS A 182 21.28 22.87 -0.44
CA CYS A 182 20.52 21.65 -0.20
C CYS A 182 20.20 20.90 -1.50
N TRP A 183 19.77 21.60 -2.55
CA TRP A 183 19.53 20.97 -3.86
C TRP A 183 20.79 20.37 -4.45
N ALA A 184 21.92 21.09 -4.42
CA ALA A 184 23.20 20.60 -4.93
C ALA A 184 23.67 19.35 -4.18
N GLN A 185 23.47 19.29 -2.85
CA GLN A 185 23.75 18.11 -2.05
C GLN A 185 22.91 16.92 -2.51
N LEU A 186 21.59 17.08 -2.66
CA LEU A 186 20.70 16.00 -3.08
C LEU A 186 20.99 15.49 -4.50
N VAL A 187 21.43 16.38 -5.42
CA VAL A 187 21.92 16.01 -6.75
C VAL A 187 23.25 15.24 -6.64
N GLY A 188 24.17 15.69 -5.79
CA GLY A 188 25.45 15.03 -5.53
C GLY A 188 25.29 13.63 -4.93
N GLU A 189 24.29 13.44 -4.08
CA GLU A 189 23.87 12.15 -3.52
C GLU A 189 23.11 11.26 -4.52
N GLY A 190 22.78 11.78 -5.71
CA GLY A 190 22.00 11.07 -6.72
C GLY A 190 20.52 10.89 -6.40
N LYS A 191 20.01 11.54 -5.34
CA LYS A 191 18.58 11.52 -4.97
C LYS A 191 17.73 12.35 -5.94
N ILE A 192 18.33 13.39 -6.51
CA ILE A 192 17.77 14.18 -7.59
C ILE A 192 18.52 13.82 -8.88
N PRO A 193 17.79 13.49 -9.97
CA PRO A 193 18.41 13.22 -11.27
C PRO A 193 19.27 14.38 -11.77
N LYS A 194 20.38 14.06 -12.45
CA LYS A 194 21.38 15.07 -12.88
C LYS A 194 20.79 16.08 -13.86
N GLU A 195 19.82 15.68 -14.67
CA GLU A 195 19.08 16.55 -15.58
C GLU A 195 18.33 17.68 -14.86
N MET A 196 18.01 17.50 -13.57
CA MET A 196 17.34 18.51 -12.73
C MET A 196 18.32 19.39 -11.93
N ALA A 197 19.63 19.22 -12.09
CA ALA A 197 20.62 19.93 -11.28
C ALA A 197 20.51 21.46 -11.38
N GLY A 198 20.14 21.98 -12.56
CA GLY A 198 19.95 23.41 -12.81
C GLY A 198 18.58 23.96 -12.41
N MET A 199 17.70 23.14 -11.83
CA MET A 199 16.29 23.47 -11.57
C MET A 199 15.99 23.67 -10.08
N ALA A 200 16.99 24.10 -9.29
CA ALA A 200 16.82 24.29 -7.86
C ALA A 200 15.63 25.24 -7.56
N PRO A 201 14.65 24.81 -6.75
CA PRO A 201 13.51 25.65 -6.40
C PRO A 201 13.93 26.79 -5.48
N ASN A 202 13.14 27.86 -5.43
CA ASN A 202 13.33 28.91 -4.44
C ASN A 202 12.89 28.41 -3.05
N GLY A 203 13.73 28.52 -2.03
CA GLY A 203 13.41 28.11 -0.64
C GLY A 203 12.15 28.75 -0.04
N SER A 204 11.61 29.82 -0.64
CA SER A 204 10.30 30.38 -0.27
C SER A 204 9.15 29.38 -0.45
N ILE A 205 9.27 28.35 -1.30
CA ILE A 205 8.24 27.31 -1.46
C ILE A 205 7.97 26.53 -0.17
N CYS A 206 8.89 26.55 0.78
CA CYS A 206 8.75 25.88 2.08
C CYS A 206 8.02 26.74 3.14
N ALA A 207 7.87 28.04 2.91
CA ALA A 207 7.51 28.99 3.97
C ALA A 207 6.17 28.66 4.65
N GLU A 208 5.16 28.32 3.87
CA GLU A 208 3.83 27.96 4.40
C GLU A 208 3.89 26.68 5.23
N SER A 209 4.56 25.64 4.73
CA SER A 209 4.66 24.36 5.44
C SER A 209 5.42 24.50 6.77
N TYR A 210 6.53 25.24 6.77
CA TYR A 210 7.32 25.49 7.98
C TYR A 210 6.52 26.30 9.00
N ALA A 211 5.80 27.34 8.57
CA ALA A 211 4.93 28.11 9.44
C ALA A 211 3.81 27.25 10.05
N LYS A 212 3.17 26.39 9.24
CA LYS A 212 2.11 25.48 9.69
C LYS A 212 2.60 24.47 10.74
N MET A 213 3.82 23.98 10.60
CA MET A 213 4.43 23.01 11.51
C MET A 213 5.15 23.66 12.70
N GLY A 214 5.32 25.00 12.70
CA GLY A 214 6.18 25.67 13.68
C GLY A 214 7.65 25.28 13.56
N ALA A 215 8.08 24.82 12.38
CA ALA A 215 9.43 24.31 12.16
C ALA A 215 10.44 25.47 12.06
N PRO A 216 11.62 25.37 12.72
CA PRO A 216 12.67 26.38 12.58
C PRO A 216 13.22 26.36 11.15
N ARG A 217 13.78 27.49 10.70
CA ARG A 217 14.13 27.67 9.28
C ARG A 217 15.19 26.68 8.78
N ASP A 218 16.05 26.21 9.66
CA ASP A 218 17.11 25.23 9.41
C ASP A 218 16.66 23.77 9.56
N ALA A 219 15.39 23.52 9.92
CA ALA A 219 14.84 22.17 9.99
C ALA A 219 14.92 21.46 8.63
N PRO A 220 15.16 20.13 8.60
CA PRO A 220 15.14 19.33 7.38
C PRO A 220 13.84 19.44 6.57
N SER A 221 13.94 19.35 5.23
CA SER A 221 12.80 19.44 4.32
C SER A 221 12.46 18.10 3.66
N ILE A 222 11.19 17.89 3.30
CA ILE A 222 10.80 16.93 2.26
C ILE A 222 10.72 17.69 0.95
N VAL A 223 11.58 17.34 0.00
CA VAL A 223 11.57 17.92 -1.34
C VAL A 223 10.57 17.16 -2.20
N THR A 224 9.66 17.87 -2.88
CA THR A 224 8.59 17.22 -3.64
C THR A 224 8.46 17.74 -5.06
N TRP A 225 7.94 16.91 -5.96
CA TRP A 225 7.52 17.31 -7.31
C TRP A 225 6.56 16.28 -7.89
N THR A 226 5.72 16.70 -8.83
CA THR A 226 4.87 15.78 -9.60
C THR A 226 5.75 14.95 -10.52
N ASN A 227 5.58 13.62 -10.43
CA ASN A 227 6.30 12.68 -11.27
C ASN A 227 5.29 11.81 -12.03
N GLU A 228 5.51 11.67 -13.33
CA GLU A 228 4.86 10.65 -14.15
C GLU A 228 5.93 9.73 -14.75
N VAL A 229 5.68 8.43 -14.68
CA VAL A 229 6.59 7.41 -15.17
C VAL A 229 5.88 6.41 -16.07
N GLU A 230 6.55 6.05 -17.15
CA GLU A 230 6.22 4.91 -18.00
C GLU A 230 7.11 3.74 -17.59
N ILE A 231 6.50 2.63 -17.17
CA ILE A 231 7.18 1.40 -16.75
C ILE A 231 6.93 0.35 -17.81
N PHE A 232 7.99 -0.13 -18.44
CA PHE A 232 7.93 -1.09 -19.53
C PHE A 232 8.02 -2.53 -19.01
N PRO A 233 7.52 -3.53 -19.77
CA PRO A 233 7.45 -4.91 -19.29
C PRO A 233 8.79 -5.55 -18.91
N ASP A 234 9.89 -5.12 -19.52
CA ASP A 234 11.24 -5.61 -19.20
C ASP A 234 11.84 -4.98 -17.93
N GLY A 235 11.14 -4.02 -17.32
CA GLY A 235 11.55 -3.31 -16.10
C GLY A 235 12.33 -2.02 -16.35
N HIS A 236 12.58 -1.63 -17.59
CA HIS A 236 13.05 -0.26 -17.82
C HIS A 236 11.91 0.73 -17.62
N TYR A 237 12.24 1.97 -17.26
CA TYR A 237 11.24 3.01 -17.09
C TYR A 237 11.75 4.36 -17.58
N ARG A 238 10.80 5.24 -17.91
CA ARG A 238 11.07 6.61 -18.35
C ARG A 238 10.23 7.58 -17.54
N ARG A 239 10.86 8.63 -17.00
CA ARG A 239 10.14 9.75 -16.39
C ARG A 239 9.66 10.68 -17.51
N THR A 240 8.36 10.93 -17.58
CA THR A 240 7.73 11.76 -18.62
C THR A 240 7.36 13.15 -18.13
N SER A 241 7.27 13.35 -16.82
CA SER A 241 7.00 14.64 -16.19
C SER A 241 7.78 14.79 -14.89
N GLN A 242 8.40 15.96 -14.69
CA GLN A 242 9.13 16.35 -13.48
C GLN A 242 8.92 17.86 -13.26
N GLN A 243 7.80 18.23 -12.64
CA GLN A 243 7.37 19.62 -12.51
C GLN A 243 6.71 19.87 -11.15
N ASP A 244 6.32 21.12 -10.90
CA ASP A 244 5.57 21.51 -9.71
C ASP A 244 6.31 21.21 -8.40
N PHE A 245 7.51 21.81 -8.27
CA PHE A 245 8.32 21.67 -7.06
C PHE A 245 7.56 22.17 -5.83
N GLY A 246 7.55 21.33 -4.80
CA GLY A 246 7.01 21.62 -3.48
C GLY A 246 8.03 21.34 -2.39
N CYS A 247 7.66 21.73 -1.18
CA CYS A 247 8.46 21.54 0.01
C CYS A 247 7.57 21.38 1.23
N LEU A 248 7.89 20.38 2.04
CA LEU A 248 7.26 20.18 3.35
C LEU A 248 8.33 20.29 4.44
N ALA A 249 7.98 20.85 5.59
CA ALA A 249 8.79 20.64 6.79
C ALA A 249 8.71 19.16 7.19
N GLN A 250 9.84 18.55 7.52
CA GLN A 250 9.81 17.22 8.13
C GLN A 250 9.22 17.33 9.55
N PRO A 251 8.33 16.39 9.95
CA PRO A 251 7.70 16.37 11.26
C PRO A 251 8.68 16.05 12.40
#